data_AF-A0AAN6M0Q2-F1
#
_entry.id   AF-A0AAN6M0Q2-F1
#
_cell.length_a   1.000
_cell.length_b   1.000
_cell.length_c   1.000
_cell.angle_alpha   90.00
_cell.angle_beta   90.00
_cell.angle_gamma   90.00
#
_symmetry.space_group_name_H-M   'P 1'
#
loop_
_entity.id
_entity.type
_entity.pdbx_description
1 polymer ?
#
loop_
_entity_poly.entity_id
_entity_poly.type
_entity_poly.pdbx_seq_one_letter_code
_entity_poly.pdbx_strand_id
1 'polypeptide(L)'
;MNPTQPHDHIPHVPFWLKFIIAAKIVVAVAVLGLAVYGATFNDFFAGNGYAIFCCIALLLTEAYYLVTTNFFPAFFNAWVYLVMSFFQAVWWLACWANLASWASAYKLYYIGIDLSDFEECSQSAANDTSDSTSQFGGLEDYDNKYMACLMDKRKRHRDTSTNILGLRLSSHSADMMLQLLVAAAAGIGALEWILVVLTLALFALALNKHRKSGAPFSAGAAWRTTSDNPHGTGGGAHVEHHQMQANPKATV
;
A
#
# COMPACT_ATOMS: atom_id res chain seq x y z
N MET A 1 -7.91 39.56 -1.31
CA MET A 1 -7.73 38.51 -0.29
C MET A 1 -7.14 39.16 0.94
N ASN A 2 -7.83 39.06 2.08
CA ASN A 2 -7.41 39.71 3.32
C ASN A 2 -6.19 38.95 3.89
N PRO A 3 -5.02 39.57 4.08
CA PRO A 3 -3.76 38.88 4.40
C PRO A 3 -3.65 38.33 5.83
N THR A 4 -4.77 38.21 6.57
CA THR A 4 -4.78 37.88 8.00
C THR A 4 -5.60 36.64 8.36
N GLN A 5 -6.10 35.84 7.41
CA GLN A 5 -6.70 34.55 7.78
C GLN A 5 -5.61 33.60 8.29
N PRO A 6 -5.59 33.27 9.59
CA PRO A 6 -4.56 32.40 10.15
C PRO A 6 -4.72 30.99 9.56
N HIS A 7 -3.60 30.28 9.39
CA HIS A 7 -3.48 28.94 8.80
C HIS A 7 -4.10 27.82 9.68
N ASP A 8 -5.15 28.12 10.43
CA ASP A 8 -5.63 27.28 11.52
C ASP A 8 -6.46 26.08 11.07
N HIS A 9 -6.86 26.01 9.79
CA HIS A 9 -7.60 24.87 9.22
C HIS A 9 -6.68 23.71 8.79
N ILE A 10 -5.35 23.91 8.85
CA ILE A 10 -4.37 22.91 8.41
C ILE A 10 -3.90 22.11 9.63
N PRO A 11 -4.06 20.77 9.63
CA PRO A 11 -3.51 19.94 10.68
C PRO A 11 -2.00 20.16 10.80
N HIS A 12 -1.54 20.57 11.97
CA HIS A 12 -0.10 20.68 12.25
C HIS A 12 0.50 19.29 12.28
N VAL A 13 1.16 18.94 11.18
CA VAL A 13 1.97 17.72 11.08
C VAL A 13 3.41 18.01 11.53
N PRO A 14 4.10 17.04 12.13
CA PRO A 14 5.50 17.21 12.46
C PRO A 14 6.34 17.36 11.19
N PHE A 15 7.37 18.20 11.26
CA PHE A 15 8.23 18.50 10.10
C PHE A 15 8.91 17.25 9.51
N TRP A 16 9.16 16.23 10.33
CA TRP A 16 9.81 14.99 9.86
C TRP A 16 8.96 14.23 8.83
N LEU A 17 7.64 14.43 8.86
CA LEU A 17 6.70 13.78 7.96
C LEU A 17 6.95 14.18 6.49
N LYS A 18 7.49 15.38 6.24
CA LYS A 18 7.90 15.80 4.89
C LYS A 18 9.04 14.92 4.33
N PHE A 19 9.97 14.46 5.18
CA PHE A 19 11.04 13.55 4.75
C PHE A 19 10.49 12.16 4.40
N ILE A 20 9.51 11.67 5.16
CA ILE A 20 8.84 10.39 4.87
C ILE A 20 8.17 10.47 3.50
N ILE A 21 7.44 11.54 3.22
CA ILE A 21 6.77 11.76 1.92
C ILE A 21 7.79 11.84 0.77
N ALA A 22 8.90 12.55 0.97
CA ALA A 22 9.97 12.60 -0.04
C ALA A 22 10.57 11.20 -0.32
N ALA A 23 10.79 10.40 0.73
CA ALA A 23 11.26 9.03 0.59
C ALA A 23 10.28 8.17 -0.23
N LYS A 24 8.97 8.28 0.04
CA LYS A 24 7.91 7.59 -0.71
C LYS A 24 7.93 7.95 -2.19
N ILE A 25 8.11 9.22 -2.53
CA ILE A 25 8.21 9.66 -3.94
C ILE A 25 9.43 9.04 -4.62
N VAL A 26 10.59 9.02 -3.96
CA VAL A 26 11.82 8.41 -4.52
C VAL A 26 11.61 6.92 -4.76
N VAL A 27 11.04 6.22 -3.78
CA VAL A 27 10.74 4.78 -3.89
C VAL A 27 9.72 4.52 -5.00
N ALA A 28 8.66 5.31 -5.10
CA ALA A 28 7.64 5.16 -6.14
C ALA A 28 8.20 5.38 -7.55
N VAL A 29 9.13 6.34 -7.73
CA VAL A 29 9.84 6.55 -9.01
C VAL A 29 10.72 5.35 -9.36
N ALA A 30 11.44 4.79 -8.39
CA ALA A 30 12.25 3.59 -8.60
C ALA A 30 11.38 2.38 -9.02
N VAL A 31 10.24 2.17 -8.33
CA VAL A 31 9.28 1.11 -8.68
C VAL A 31 8.64 1.37 -10.05
N LEU A 32 8.34 2.63 -10.39
CA LEU A 32 7.80 2.99 -11.70
C LEU A 32 8.79 2.67 -12.82
N GLY A 33 10.07 3.03 -12.66
CA GLY A 33 11.12 2.70 -13.62
C GLY A 33 11.27 1.20 -13.81
N LEU A 34 11.19 0.43 -12.72
CA LEU A 34 11.27 -1.02 -12.78
C LEU A 34 10.02 -1.66 -13.41
N ALA A 35 8.83 -1.14 -13.13
CA ALA A 35 7.58 -1.62 -13.73
C ALA A 35 7.54 -1.34 -15.24
N VAL A 36 8.00 -0.16 -15.67
CA VAL A 36 8.13 0.20 -17.09
C VAL A 36 9.17 -0.70 -17.77
N TYR A 37 10.29 -1.00 -17.12
CA TYR A 37 11.29 -1.94 -17.63
C TYR A 37 10.73 -3.38 -17.73
N GLY A 38 9.96 -3.83 -16.75
CA GLY A 38 9.27 -5.14 -16.83
C GLY A 38 8.27 -5.20 -17.99
N ALA A 39 7.61 -4.07 -18.28
CA ALA A 39 6.63 -3.97 -19.36
C ALA A 39 7.25 -4.04 -20.77
N THR A 40 8.56 -3.82 -20.94
CA THR A 40 9.20 -3.96 -22.26
C THR A 40 9.48 -5.41 -22.66
N PHE A 41 9.54 -6.34 -21.70
CA PHE A 41 9.87 -7.75 -21.95
C PHE A 41 8.70 -8.71 -21.77
N ASN A 42 7.70 -8.31 -20.97
CA ASN A 42 6.55 -9.15 -20.65
C ASN A 42 5.28 -8.37 -20.97
N ASP A 43 4.28 -9.04 -21.54
CA ASP A 43 3.04 -8.41 -22.03
C ASP A 43 2.44 -7.42 -21.02
N PHE A 44 2.07 -6.24 -21.53
CA PHE A 44 1.73 -5.03 -20.77
C PHE A 44 0.58 -5.21 -19.75
N PHE A 45 -0.25 -6.24 -19.90
CA PHE A 45 -1.61 -6.28 -19.35
C PHE A 45 -1.83 -7.12 -18.08
N ALA A 46 -0.96 -8.06 -17.72
CA ALA A 46 -1.29 -9.03 -16.65
C ALA A 46 -0.80 -8.62 -15.23
N GLY A 47 0.18 -7.72 -15.11
CA GLY A 47 0.71 -7.34 -13.78
C GLY A 47 1.46 -6.01 -13.73
N ASN A 48 2.20 -5.68 -14.79
CA ASN A 48 2.99 -4.44 -14.85
C ASN A 48 2.10 -3.18 -14.93
N GLY A 49 0.98 -3.24 -15.68
CA GLY A 49 0.03 -2.13 -15.78
C GLY A 49 -0.55 -1.70 -14.42
N TYR A 50 -0.85 -2.66 -13.54
CA TYR A 50 -1.36 -2.36 -12.20
C TYR A 50 -0.32 -1.65 -11.32
N ALA A 51 0.95 -2.07 -11.40
CA ALA A 51 2.04 -1.40 -10.68
C ALA A 51 2.25 0.04 -11.16
N ILE A 52 2.21 0.27 -12.48
CA ILE A 52 2.29 1.61 -13.07
C ILE A 52 1.14 2.49 -12.57
N PHE A 53 -0.10 1.99 -12.60
CA PHE A 53 -1.26 2.70 -12.05
C PHE A 53 -1.05 3.08 -10.58
N CYS A 54 -0.61 2.12 -9.76
CA CYS A 54 -0.40 2.35 -8.34
C CYS A 54 0.70 3.39 -8.07
N CYS A 55 1.79 3.39 -8.84
CA CYS A 55 2.85 4.39 -8.76
C CYS A 55 2.34 5.79 -9.14
N ILE A 56 1.57 5.90 -10.22
CA ILE A 56 1.00 7.19 -10.65
C ILE A 56 0.02 7.72 -9.59
N ALA A 57 -0.85 6.87 -9.06
CA ALA A 57 -1.78 7.24 -7.99
C ALA A 57 -1.04 7.73 -6.73
N LEU A 58 0.08 7.08 -6.37
CA LEU A 58 0.94 7.51 -5.27
C LEU A 58 1.52 8.90 -5.53
N LEU A 59 2.13 9.09 -6.70
CA LEU A 59 2.73 10.35 -7.09
C LEU A 59 1.70 11.48 -7.09
N LEU A 60 0.49 11.26 -7.62
CA LEU A 60 -0.57 12.25 -7.61
C LEU A 60 -1.01 12.61 -6.19
N THR A 61 -1.13 11.63 -5.30
CA THR A 61 -1.57 11.83 -3.91
C THR A 61 -0.54 12.62 -3.10
N GLU A 62 0.74 12.23 -3.19
CA GLU A 62 1.82 12.90 -2.48
C GLU A 62 2.17 14.26 -3.09
N ALA A 63 2.08 14.41 -4.42
CA ALA A 63 2.21 15.69 -5.09
C ALA A 63 1.06 16.64 -4.70
N TYR A 64 -0.18 16.15 -4.63
CA TYR A 64 -1.31 16.93 -4.13
C TYR A 64 -1.03 17.47 -2.72
N TYR A 65 -0.54 16.62 -1.82
CA TYR A 65 -0.18 17.03 -0.46
C TYR A 65 0.94 18.08 -0.44
N LEU A 66 2.03 17.86 -1.18
CA LEU A 66 3.16 18.82 -1.22
C LEU A 66 2.76 20.14 -1.87
N VAL A 67 1.96 20.12 -2.93
CA VAL A 67 1.54 21.33 -3.64
C VAL A 67 0.60 22.16 -2.76
N THR A 68 -0.38 21.52 -2.15
CA THR A 68 -1.35 22.21 -1.29
C THR A 68 -0.73 22.70 0.02
N THR A 69 0.23 21.98 0.60
CA THR A 69 0.86 22.42 1.86
C THR A 69 1.93 23.50 1.67
N ASN A 70 2.64 23.54 0.53
CA ASN A 70 3.73 24.50 0.33
C ASN A 70 3.35 25.71 -0.53
N PHE A 71 2.50 25.55 -1.56
CA PHE A 71 2.20 26.62 -2.51
C PHE A 71 0.79 27.19 -2.35
N PHE A 72 -0.22 26.33 -2.18
CA PHE A 72 -1.63 26.76 -2.17
C PHE A 72 -2.42 26.17 -0.99
N PRO A 73 -2.17 26.64 0.25
CA PRO A 73 -2.85 26.16 1.46
C PRO A 73 -4.37 26.35 1.45
N ALA A 74 -4.88 27.23 0.59
CA ALA A 74 -6.32 27.48 0.45
C ALA A 74 -7.10 26.30 -0.15
N PHE A 75 -6.46 25.44 -0.96
CA PHE A 75 -7.12 24.30 -1.61
C PHE A 75 -6.94 22.98 -0.84
N PHE A 76 -6.34 23.02 0.34
CA PHE A 76 -6.12 21.83 1.14
C PHE A 76 -7.45 21.30 1.68
N ASN A 77 -7.80 20.06 1.31
CA ASN A 77 -8.95 19.35 1.86
C ASN A 77 -8.48 18.07 2.55
N ALA A 78 -8.61 18.06 3.88
CA ALA A 78 -8.20 16.93 4.71
C ALA A 78 -8.94 15.62 4.37
N TRP A 79 -10.22 15.69 4.00
CA TRP A 79 -11.01 14.51 3.67
C TRP A 79 -10.56 13.88 2.36
N VAL A 80 -10.25 14.70 1.35
CA VAL A 80 -9.75 14.22 0.05
C VAL A 80 -8.43 13.48 0.25
N TYR A 81 -7.50 14.07 1.01
CA TYR A 81 -6.22 13.42 1.30
C TYR A 81 -6.38 12.13 2.11
N LEU A 82 -7.29 12.10 3.10
CA LEU A 82 -7.55 10.91 3.91
C LEU A 82 -8.08 9.77 3.03
N VAL A 83 -9.11 10.04 2.24
CA VAL A 83 -9.75 9.03 1.38
C VAL A 83 -8.75 8.53 0.34
N MET A 84 -8.01 9.43 -0.31
CA MET A 84 -7.00 9.06 -1.30
C MET A 84 -5.88 8.21 -0.68
N SER A 85 -5.42 8.57 0.51
CA SER A 85 -4.39 7.82 1.25
C SER A 85 -4.87 6.44 1.69
N PHE A 86 -6.15 6.30 2.04
CA PHE A 86 -6.76 5.00 2.35
C PHE A 86 -6.79 4.09 1.12
N PHE A 87 -7.27 4.59 -0.02
CA PHE A 87 -7.25 3.84 -1.27
C PHE A 87 -5.83 3.47 -1.69
N GLN A 88 -4.87 4.37 -1.49
CA GLN A 88 -3.46 4.09 -1.74
C GLN A 88 -2.97 2.89 -0.92
N ALA A 89 -3.34 2.78 0.36
CA ALA A 89 -2.95 1.65 1.20
C ALA A 89 -3.51 0.31 0.66
N VAL A 90 -4.76 0.31 0.18
CA VAL A 90 -5.42 -0.88 -0.39
C VAL A 90 -4.80 -1.27 -1.74
N TRP A 91 -4.64 -0.31 -2.66
CA TRP A 91 -4.04 -0.55 -3.96
C TRP A 91 -2.60 -1.01 -3.85
N TRP A 92 -1.85 -0.43 -2.91
CA TRP A 92 -0.47 -0.82 -2.69
C TRP A 92 -0.34 -2.22 -2.07
N LEU A 93 -1.27 -2.61 -1.18
CA LEU A 93 -1.31 -3.98 -0.65
C LEU A 93 -1.58 -5.00 -1.77
N ALA A 94 -2.53 -4.72 -2.66
CA ALA A 94 -2.80 -5.55 -3.82
C ALA A 94 -1.61 -5.59 -4.79
N CYS A 95 -0.91 -4.46 -4.95
CA CYS A 95 0.28 -4.37 -5.80
C CYS A 95 1.41 -5.23 -5.23
N TRP A 96 1.65 -5.15 -3.92
CA TRP A 96 2.61 -5.98 -3.23
C TRP A 96 2.28 -7.47 -3.32
N ALA A 97 1.02 -7.85 -3.11
CA ALA A 97 0.58 -9.25 -3.26
C ALA A 97 0.84 -9.78 -4.68
N ASN A 98 0.59 -8.96 -5.70
CA ASN A 98 0.93 -9.28 -7.07
C ASN A 98 2.46 -9.42 -7.24
N LEU A 99 3.28 -8.44 -6.82
CA LEU A 99 4.74 -8.56 -6.93
C LEU A 99 5.29 -9.80 -6.19
N ALA A 100 4.69 -10.15 -5.04
CA ALA A 100 5.06 -11.33 -4.27
C ALA A 100 4.72 -12.63 -4.99
N SER A 101 3.58 -12.72 -5.68
CA SER A 101 3.22 -13.91 -6.47
C SER A 101 4.22 -14.12 -7.60
N TRP A 102 4.61 -13.05 -8.30
CA TRP A 102 5.64 -13.10 -9.34
C TRP A 102 7.00 -13.50 -8.78
N ALA A 103 7.43 -12.93 -7.65
CA ALA A 103 8.68 -13.31 -6.99
C ALA A 103 8.70 -14.81 -6.59
N SER A 104 7.55 -15.36 -6.20
CA SER A 104 7.43 -16.79 -5.87
C SER A 104 7.51 -17.69 -7.11
N ALA A 105 6.92 -17.28 -8.22
CA ALA A 105 6.96 -18.01 -9.48
C ALA A 105 8.39 -18.13 -10.02
N TYR A 106 9.16 -17.04 -9.98
CA TYR A 106 10.57 -17.05 -10.41
C TYR A 106 11.47 -17.92 -9.50
N LYS A 107 11.17 -17.98 -8.21
CA LYS A 107 11.91 -18.83 -7.27
C LYS A 107 11.78 -20.32 -7.60
N LEU A 108 10.59 -20.79 -8.02
CA LEU A 108 10.34 -22.19 -8.36
C LEU A 108 11.11 -22.64 -9.62
N TYR A 109 11.13 -21.79 -10.65
CA TYR A 109 11.88 -22.04 -11.89
C TYR A 109 13.39 -22.28 -11.63
N TYR A 110 13.98 -21.62 -10.64
CA TYR A 110 15.41 -21.72 -10.35
C TYR A 110 15.81 -22.95 -9.50
N ILE A 111 14.88 -23.52 -8.74
CA ILE A 111 15.11 -24.80 -8.02
C ILE A 111 14.95 -26.01 -8.96
N GLY A 112 14.64 -25.77 -10.23
CA GLY A 112 14.34 -26.81 -11.22
C GLY A 112 13.03 -27.52 -10.89
N ILE A 113 12.01 -26.79 -10.46
CA ILE A 113 10.68 -27.35 -10.23
C ILE A 113 9.69 -26.50 -11.01
N ASP A 114 9.17 -27.03 -12.11
CA ASP A 114 8.17 -26.38 -12.92
C ASP A 114 6.77 -26.57 -12.32
N LEU A 115 5.83 -25.67 -12.64
CA LEU A 115 4.43 -25.81 -12.20
C LEU A 115 3.79 -27.12 -12.70
N SER A 116 4.26 -27.61 -13.86
CA SER A 116 3.88 -28.92 -14.40
C SER A 116 4.34 -30.08 -13.53
N ASP A 117 5.48 -29.96 -12.84
CA ASP A 117 5.98 -31.01 -11.94
C ASP A 117 5.08 -31.14 -10.71
N PHE A 118 4.53 -30.02 -10.24
CA PHE A 118 3.54 -30.00 -9.18
C PHE A 118 2.26 -30.73 -9.60
N GLU A 119 1.75 -30.44 -10.81
CA GLU A 119 0.53 -31.07 -11.33
C GLU A 119 0.73 -32.57 -11.60
N GLU A 120 1.87 -32.95 -12.15
CA GLU A 120 2.23 -34.34 -12.43
C GLU A 120 2.41 -35.15 -11.14
N CYS A 121 3.08 -34.60 -10.11
CA CYS A 121 3.19 -35.25 -8.80
C CYS A 121 1.86 -35.31 -8.05
N SER A 122 0.99 -34.31 -8.19
CA SER A 122 -0.36 -34.31 -7.61
C SER A 122 -1.22 -35.42 -8.23
N GLN A 123 -1.26 -35.52 -9.55
CA GLN A 123 -2.00 -36.57 -10.25
C GLN A 123 -1.44 -37.97 -9.97
N SER A 124 -0.10 -38.12 -9.91
CA SER A 124 0.52 -39.39 -9.55
C SER A 124 0.13 -39.85 -8.15
N ALA A 125 0.12 -38.94 -7.16
CA ALA A 125 -0.29 -39.27 -5.80
C ALA A 125 -1.80 -39.61 -5.72
N ALA A 126 -2.64 -38.92 -6.50
CA ALA A 126 -4.08 -39.17 -6.55
C ALA A 126 -4.42 -40.56 -7.12
N ASN A 127 -3.74 -40.98 -8.20
CA ASN A 127 -3.97 -42.28 -8.82
C ASN A 127 -3.61 -43.44 -7.88
N ASP A 128 -2.48 -43.37 -7.19
CA ASP A 128 -2.03 -44.43 -6.26
C ASP A 128 -2.91 -44.56 -5.00
N THR A 129 -3.58 -43.47 -4.60
CA THR A 129 -4.43 -43.48 -3.40
C THR A 129 -5.79 -44.15 -3.69
N SER A 130 -6.25 -44.11 -4.94
CA SER A 130 -7.52 -44.72 -5.34
C SER A 130 -7.56 -46.25 -5.24
N ASP A 131 -6.39 -46.90 -5.25
CA ASP A 131 -6.23 -48.36 -5.09
C ASP A 131 -6.20 -48.80 -3.60
N SER A 132 -6.10 -47.84 -2.67
CA SER A 132 -5.90 -48.10 -1.24
C SER A 132 -7.23 -48.01 -0.47
N THR A 133 -7.93 -49.13 -0.30
CA THR A 133 -9.25 -49.24 0.37
C THR A 133 -9.20 -49.11 1.91
N SER A 134 -8.39 -48.21 2.47
CA SER A 134 -8.30 -47.99 3.92
C SER A 134 -8.88 -46.64 4.33
N GLN A 135 -10.17 -46.66 4.69
CA GLN A 135 -10.87 -45.56 5.37
C GLN A 135 -10.21 -45.28 6.72
N PHE A 136 -9.23 -44.37 6.78
CA PHE A 136 -8.89 -43.46 7.89
C PHE A 136 -7.43 -42.92 7.81
N GLY A 137 -6.60 -43.40 6.87
CA GLY A 137 -5.19 -42.97 6.72
C GLY A 137 -4.84 -42.18 5.46
N GLY A 138 -5.81 -41.87 4.60
CA GLY A 138 -5.55 -41.41 3.23
C GLY A 138 -4.90 -40.04 3.07
N LEU A 139 -5.02 -39.13 4.06
CA LEU A 139 -4.45 -37.78 3.94
C LEU A 139 -2.93 -37.77 4.17
N GLU A 140 -2.43 -38.51 5.17
CA GLU A 140 -0.99 -38.63 5.42
C GLU A 140 -0.28 -39.44 4.32
N ASP A 141 -0.93 -40.46 3.76
CA ASP A 141 -0.37 -41.22 2.63
C ASP A 141 -0.24 -40.38 1.36
N TYR A 142 -1.25 -39.56 1.07
CA TYR A 142 -1.22 -38.62 -0.06
C TYR A 142 -0.06 -37.60 0.07
N ASP A 143 0.06 -36.95 1.23
CA ASP A 143 1.11 -35.96 1.48
C ASP A 143 2.51 -36.57 1.38
N ASN A 144 2.71 -37.78 1.93
CA ASN A 144 4.01 -38.47 1.87
C ASN A 144 4.39 -38.84 0.42
N LYS A 145 3.45 -39.36 -0.37
CA LYS A 145 3.68 -39.70 -1.79
C LYS A 145 3.94 -38.46 -2.63
N TYR A 146 3.16 -37.41 -2.41
CA TYR A 146 3.33 -36.13 -3.08
C TYR A 146 4.71 -35.51 -2.80
N MET A 147 5.12 -35.48 -1.52
CA MET A 147 6.44 -34.99 -1.12
C MET A 147 7.58 -35.86 -1.65
N ALA A 148 7.42 -37.18 -1.69
CA ALA A 148 8.41 -38.09 -2.26
C ALA A 148 8.63 -37.84 -3.76
N CYS A 149 7.56 -37.67 -4.53
CA CYS A 149 7.63 -37.32 -5.95
C CYS A 149 8.35 -35.98 -6.18
N LEU A 150 7.99 -34.95 -5.40
CA LEU A 150 8.64 -33.63 -5.48
C LEU A 150 10.14 -33.68 -5.15
N MET A 151 10.52 -34.46 -4.14
CA MET A 151 11.92 -34.63 -3.76
C MET A 151 12.73 -35.39 -4.82
N ASP A 152 12.13 -36.39 -5.46
CA ASP A 152 12.76 -37.13 -6.57
C ASP A 152 12.97 -36.26 -7.81
N LYS A 153 11.95 -35.49 -8.22
CA LYS A 153 12.06 -34.50 -9.31
C LYS A 153 13.17 -33.48 -9.03
N ARG A 154 13.21 -32.92 -7.81
CA ARG A 154 14.28 -32.00 -7.38
C ARG A 154 15.67 -32.63 -7.49
N LYS A 155 15.81 -33.92 -7.18
CA LYS A 155 17.09 -34.64 -7.28
C LYS A 155 17.52 -34.81 -8.74
N ARG A 156 16.61 -35.21 -9.63
CA ARG A 156 16.87 -35.32 -11.08
C ARG A 156 17.30 -34.00 -11.71
N HIS A 157 16.69 -32.88 -11.30
CA HIS A 157 17.11 -31.55 -11.76
C HIS A 157 18.50 -31.16 -11.26
N ARG A 158 18.85 -31.51 -10.02
CA ARG A 158 20.21 -31.28 -9.48
C ARG A 158 21.27 -32.01 -10.31
N ASP A 159 21.00 -33.28 -10.64
CA ASP A 159 21.94 -34.14 -11.36
C ASP A 159 22.06 -33.75 -12.85
N THR A 160 20.97 -33.24 -13.44
CA THR A 160 20.96 -32.70 -14.80
C THR A 160 21.72 -31.37 -14.89
N SER A 161 21.58 -30.51 -13.86
CA SER A 161 22.24 -29.20 -13.83
C SER A 161 23.76 -29.30 -13.77
N THR A 162 24.32 -30.33 -13.10
CA THR A 162 25.77 -30.55 -13.05
C THR A 162 26.42 -30.87 -14.40
N ASN A 163 25.68 -31.44 -15.36
CA ASN A 163 26.19 -31.76 -16.69
C ASN A 163 26.09 -30.59 -17.71
N ILE A 164 25.25 -29.59 -17.43
CA ILE A 164 24.98 -28.45 -18.33
C ILE A 164 25.77 -27.18 -17.92
N LEU A 165 26.48 -27.24 -16.79
CA LEU A 165 27.19 -26.12 -16.18
C LEU A 165 28.31 -25.50 -17.07
N GLY A 166 28.79 -26.22 -18.08
CA GLY A 166 29.85 -25.76 -18.98
C GLY A 166 29.42 -24.81 -20.11
N LEU A 167 28.14 -24.79 -20.49
CA LEU A 167 27.66 -24.06 -21.69
C LEU A 167 26.71 -22.88 -21.37
N ARG A 168 26.19 -22.78 -20.14
CA ARG A 168 25.23 -21.72 -19.74
C ARG A 168 25.86 -20.48 -19.10
N LEU A 169 27.19 -20.39 -18.96
CA LEU A 169 27.84 -19.28 -18.23
C LEU A 169 27.63 -17.89 -18.86
N SER A 170 27.22 -17.79 -20.14
CA SER A 170 27.04 -16.50 -20.83
C SER A 170 25.61 -15.95 -20.83
N SER A 171 24.56 -16.77 -20.67
CA SER A 171 23.16 -16.27 -20.58
C SER A 171 22.68 -16.11 -19.15
N HIS A 172 23.39 -16.69 -18.17
CA HIS A 172 22.92 -16.77 -16.79
C HIS A 172 23.05 -15.46 -15.99
N SER A 173 23.93 -14.55 -16.39
CA SER A 173 24.17 -13.29 -15.67
C SER A 173 23.01 -12.30 -15.79
N ALA A 174 22.37 -12.22 -16.96
CA ALA A 174 21.21 -11.35 -17.17
C ALA A 174 19.96 -11.88 -16.43
N ASP A 175 19.73 -13.19 -16.50
CA ASP A 175 18.59 -13.84 -15.84
C ASP A 175 18.71 -13.79 -14.30
N MET A 176 19.92 -13.93 -13.75
CA MET A 176 20.16 -13.78 -12.31
C MET A 176 19.94 -12.35 -11.81
N MET A 177 20.34 -11.33 -12.58
CA MET A 177 20.13 -9.94 -12.20
C MET A 177 18.65 -9.59 -12.11
N LEU A 178 17.84 -10.06 -13.06
CA LEU A 178 16.41 -9.78 -13.10
C LEU A 178 15.69 -10.32 -11.85
N GLN A 179 16.08 -11.50 -11.36
CA GLN A 179 15.46 -12.10 -10.17
C GLN A 179 15.80 -11.39 -8.88
N LEU A 180 17.07 -11.00 -8.70
CA LEU A 180 17.48 -10.17 -7.56
C LEU A 180 16.72 -8.84 -7.56
N LEU A 181 16.47 -8.27 -8.74
CA LEU A 181 15.65 -7.07 -8.90
C LEU A 181 14.19 -7.29 -8.51
N VAL A 182 13.55 -8.38 -8.93
CA VAL A 182 12.14 -8.68 -8.57
C VAL A 182 12.00 -8.95 -7.07
N ALA A 183 12.92 -9.70 -6.47
CA ALA A 183 12.92 -9.95 -5.03
C ALA A 183 13.16 -8.66 -4.22
N ALA A 184 14.10 -7.82 -4.66
CA ALA A 184 14.32 -6.51 -4.07
C ALA A 184 13.09 -5.60 -4.21
N ALA A 185 12.43 -5.62 -5.37
CA ALA A 185 11.20 -4.85 -5.62
C ALA A 185 10.07 -5.26 -4.69
N ALA A 186 9.88 -6.57 -4.44
CA ALA A 186 8.88 -7.06 -3.50
C ALA A 186 9.18 -6.61 -2.06
N GLY A 187 10.45 -6.61 -1.65
CA GLY A 187 10.88 -6.07 -0.35
C GLY A 187 10.67 -4.56 -0.22
N ILE A 188 11.02 -3.81 -1.26
CA ILE A 188 10.83 -2.36 -1.33
C ILE A 188 9.32 -2.02 -1.32
N GLY A 189 8.49 -2.80 -2.02
CA GLY A 189 7.03 -2.63 -2.02
C GLY A 189 6.40 -2.80 -0.64
N ALA A 190 6.87 -3.78 0.14
CA ALA A 190 6.44 -3.95 1.53
C ALA A 190 6.83 -2.76 2.41
N LEU A 191 8.05 -2.24 2.24
CA LEU A 191 8.52 -1.07 2.96
C LEU A 191 7.65 0.15 2.64
N GLU A 192 7.32 0.37 1.36
CA GLU A 192 6.45 1.44 0.93
C GLU A 192 5.02 1.29 1.49
N TRP A 193 4.50 0.07 1.57
CA TRP A 193 3.20 -0.18 2.24
C TRP A 193 3.24 0.24 3.71
N ILE A 194 4.29 -0.11 4.44
CA ILE A 194 4.48 0.31 5.83
C ILE A 194 4.55 1.84 5.93
N LEU A 195 5.28 2.51 5.02
CA LEU A 195 5.36 3.97 5.00
C LEU A 195 3.97 4.61 4.74
N VAL A 196 3.17 4.04 3.84
CA VAL A 196 1.79 4.49 3.58
C VAL A 196 0.93 4.34 4.83
N VAL A 197 0.95 3.17 5.49
CA VAL A 197 0.17 2.92 6.71
C VAL A 197 0.61 3.83 7.86
N LEU A 198 1.91 4.02 8.06
CA LEU A 198 2.45 4.91 9.07
C LEU A 198 1.98 6.36 8.83
N THR A 199 2.05 6.82 7.58
CA THR A 199 1.62 8.18 7.21
C THR A 199 0.12 8.36 7.45
N LEU A 200 -0.69 7.38 7.05
CA LEU A 200 -2.14 7.36 7.28
C LEU A 200 -2.47 7.42 8.77
N ALA A 201 -1.81 6.59 9.60
CA ALA A 201 -2.02 6.56 11.03
C ALA A 201 -1.66 7.91 11.69
N LEU A 202 -0.51 8.48 11.34
CA LEU A 202 -0.09 9.80 11.84
C LEU A 202 -1.07 10.91 11.43
N PHE A 203 -1.55 10.88 10.19
CA PHE A 203 -2.53 11.85 9.70
C PHE A 203 -3.89 11.70 10.40
N ALA A 204 -4.36 10.46 10.60
CA ALA A 204 -5.59 10.18 11.35
C ALA A 204 -5.49 10.64 12.81
N LEU A 205 -4.33 10.46 13.45
CA LEU A 205 -4.07 10.98 14.80
C LEU A 205 -4.06 12.52 14.81
N ALA A 206 -3.43 13.16 13.82
CA ALA A 206 -3.42 14.61 13.68
C ALA A 206 -4.84 15.17 13.52
N LEU A 207 -5.70 14.51 12.72
CA LEU A 207 -7.10 14.88 12.56
C LEU A 207 -7.91 14.68 13.83
N ASN A 208 -7.69 13.58 14.56
CA ASN A 208 -8.35 13.36 15.85
C ASN A 208 -7.97 14.45 16.86
N LYS A 209 -6.70 14.89 16.87
CA LYS A 209 -6.24 16.01 17.70
C LYS A 209 -6.88 17.32 17.27
N HIS A 210 -6.95 17.59 15.96
CA HIS A 210 -7.59 18.77 15.39
C HIS A 210 -9.10 18.83 15.70
N ARG A 211 -9.79 17.68 15.68
CA ARG A 211 -11.20 17.60 16.04
C ARG A 211 -11.41 17.90 17.52
N LYS A 212 -10.51 17.43 18.40
CA LYS A 212 -10.56 17.72 19.85
C LYS A 212 -10.29 19.19 20.17
N SER A 213 -9.52 19.90 19.35
CA SER A 213 -9.28 21.34 19.53
C SER A 213 -10.42 22.23 19.02
N GLY A 214 -11.45 21.67 18.36
CA GLY A 214 -12.59 22.43 17.84
C GLY A 214 -12.25 23.35 16.67
N ALA A 215 -11.13 23.11 16.00
CA ALA A 215 -10.67 23.95 14.89
C ALA A 215 -11.50 23.69 13.61
N PRO A 216 -11.82 24.74 12.83
CA PRO A 216 -12.62 24.62 11.61
C PRO A 216 -11.88 23.84 10.50
N PHE A 217 -12.59 22.95 9.80
CA PHE A 217 -12.03 22.12 8.71
C PHE A 217 -12.00 22.81 7.33
N SER A 218 -12.46 24.06 7.23
CA SER A 218 -12.56 24.80 5.96
C SER A 218 -12.01 26.21 6.13
N ALA A 219 -11.30 26.70 5.12
CA ALA A 219 -10.93 28.09 5.01
C ALA A 219 -12.21 28.96 5.05
N GLY A 220 -12.35 29.78 6.09
CA GLY A 220 -13.54 30.63 6.30
C GLY A 220 -14.65 30.03 7.16
N ALA A 221 -14.50 28.81 7.68
CA ALA A 221 -15.45 28.31 8.67
C ALA A 221 -15.24 28.97 10.04
N ALA A 222 -16.36 29.41 10.58
CA ALA A 222 -16.55 29.99 11.88
C ALA A 222 -16.06 29.11 13.04
N TRP A 223 -15.07 29.57 13.80
CA TRP A 223 -14.77 29.01 15.11
C TRP A 223 -15.96 29.17 16.05
N ARG A 224 -16.45 28.05 16.58
CA ARG A 224 -17.41 28.06 17.69
C ARG A 224 -16.64 28.14 19.00
N THR A 225 -16.92 29.16 19.81
CA THR A 225 -16.51 29.17 21.21
C THR A 225 -17.37 28.18 21.99
N THR A 226 -16.75 27.30 22.78
CA THR A 226 -17.41 26.45 23.79
C THR A 226 -16.92 26.88 25.17
N SER A 227 -17.63 26.51 26.25
CA SER A 227 -17.20 26.78 27.63
C SER A 227 -15.80 26.25 27.95
N ASP A 228 -15.39 25.19 27.24
CA ASP A 228 -14.11 24.52 27.42
C ASP A 228 -12.99 25.12 26.55
N ASN A 229 -13.28 26.08 25.67
CA ASN A 229 -12.29 26.77 24.83
C ASN A 229 -12.57 28.29 24.75
N PRO A 230 -12.21 29.05 25.81
CA PRO A 230 -12.57 30.47 25.98
C PRO A 230 -11.83 31.41 25.02
N HIS A 231 -10.81 30.93 24.30
CA HIS A 231 -10.03 31.75 23.35
C HIS A 231 -10.50 31.63 21.91
N GLY A 232 -11.69 31.07 21.64
CA GLY A 232 -12.15 30.75 20.29
C GLY A 232 -11.81 31.83 19.24
N THR A 233 -10.99 31.45 18.28
CA THR A 233 -10.44 32.40 17.31
C THR A 233 -11.10 32.30 15.95
N GLY A 234 -12.35 32.74 15.78
CA GLY A 234 -12.85 33.17 14.46
C GLY A 234 -14.16 32.59 13.91
N GLY A 235 -15.28 32.78 14.63
CA GLY A 235 -16.37 33.60 14.11
C GLY A 235 -17.37 33.00 13.11
N GLY A 236 -18.58 32.71 13.60
CA GLY A 236 -19.77 32.76 12.75
C GLY A 236 -21.04 32.27 13.39
N ALA A 237 -22.07 33.05 13.06
CA ALA A 237 -23.45 32.98 13.47
C ALA A 237 -23.65 33.15 14.99
N HIS A 238 -23.60 34.42 15.39
CA HIS A 238 -24.49 35.02 16.38
C HIS A 238 -25.87 34.33 16.31
N VAL A 239 -26.09 33.29 17.11
CA VAL A 239 -27.43 32.85 17.47
C VAL A 239 -27.90 33.92 18.43
N GLU A 240 -28.58 34.92 17.87
CA GLU A 240 -29.39 35.86 18.62
C GLU A 240 -30.44 35.04 19.34
N HIS A 241 -30.10 34.56 20.54
CA HIS A 241 -31.09 34.13 21.50
C HIS A 241 -31.97 35.35 21.73
N HIS A 242 -33.11 35.37 21.05
CA HIS A 242 -34.25 36.19 21.42
C HIS A 242 -34.45 36.03 22.93
N GLN A 243 -33.89 36.99 23.64
CA GLN A 243 -34.14 37.25 25.03
C GLN A 243 -35.63 37.55 25.07
N MET A 244 -36.45 36.57 25.46
CA MET A 244 -37.80 36.83 25.94
C MET A 244 -37.62 37.68 27.20
N GLN A 245 -37.47 39.00 27.00
CA GLN A 245 -37.65 40.00 28.03
C GLN A 245 -39.11 39.87 28.48
N ALA A 246 -39.31 39.08 29.54
CA ALA A 246 -40.51 39.14 30.34
C ALA A 246 -40.58 40.56 30.91
N ASN A 247 -41.43 41.38 30.30
CA ASN A 247 -41.79 42.72 30.72
C ASN A 247 -42.68 42.62 31.97
N PRO A 248 -42.23 43.04 33.18
CA PRO A 248 -43.12 43.13 34.32
C PRO A 248 -43.97 44.39 34.19
N LYS A 249 -45.21 44.24 33.72
CA LYS A 249 -46.22 45.29 33.87
C LYS A 249 -46.55 45.43 35.34
N ALA A 250 -46.13 46.55 35.91
CA ALA A 250 -46.62 47.08 37.17
C ALA A 250 -48.12 47.43 37.05
N THR A 251 -48.88 47.02 38.06
CA THR A 251 -50.22 47.54 38.41
C THR A 251 -50.23 47.56 39.94
N VAL A 252 -49.96 48.72 40.54
CA VAL A 252 -50.92 49.65 41.18
C VAL A 252 -51.61 49.02 42.39
#